data_AF-A0A8J6ZI68-F1
#
_entry.id   AF-A0A8J6ZI68-F1
#
_cell.length_a   1.000
_cell.length_b   1.000
_cell.length_c   1.000
_cell.angle_alpha   90.00
_cell.angle_beta   90.00
_cell.angle_gamma   90.00
#
_symmetry.space_group_name_H-M   'P 1'
#
loop_
_entity.id
_entity.type
_entity.pdbx_description
1 polymer ?
#
loop_
_entity_poly.entity_id
_entity_poly.type
_entity_poly.pdbx_seq_one_letter_code
_entity_poly.pdbx_strand_id
1 'polypeptide(L)'
;MRLPLPQFDTSDRHPNHFAEVIETTTTEFLAQCLEPEDLSFPSMPPFGSWVCAVDEESGNLVYAVVYYATTMPIDSVHRARALGLSLQDLREEQPQIFAMLRTEFRAAIVGFELSSQNPSYNRRVYQYLPPRPPQIHQAVYRCEPEAIIKFTEELDFLRTLLCINSAPVDALTAAAIRDVYQLRKADREWLIKAGRNLSVLLKDDYDRLRFILSQIHP
;
A
#
# COMPACT_ATOMS: atom_id res chain seq x y z
N MET A 1 33.86 -15.24 17.36
CA MET A 1 33.94 -15.22 15.88
C MET A 1 32.60 -14.71 15.38
N ARG A 2 32.50 -13.45 14.96
CA ARG A 2 31.26 -12.93 14.37
C ARG A 2 31.14 -13.58 12.99
N LEU A 3 30.09 -14.36 12.78
CA LEU A 3 29.73 -14.85 11.45
C LEU A 3 29.61 -13.62 10.53
N PRO A 4 30.19 -13.67 9.31
CA PRO A 4 29.90 -12.63 8.32
C PRO A 4 28.39 -12.62 8.09
N LEU A 5 27.80 -11.43 8.06
CA LEU A 5 26.39 -11.28 7.68
C LEU A 5 26.21 -11.93 6.29
N PRO A 6 25.21 -12.79 6.09
CA PRO A 6 24.95 -13.33 4.77
C PRO A 6 24.71 -12.17 3.81
N GLN A 7 25.52 -12.10 2.75
CA GLN A 7 25.19 -11.31 1.57
C GLN A 7 23.96 -11.99 0.97
N PHE A 8 22.78 -11.43 1.19
CA PHE A 8 21.56 -11.95 0.59
C PHE A 8 21.63 -11.67 -0.91
N ASP A 9 21.86 -12.72 -1.71
CA ASP A 9 21.68 -12.69 -3.15
C ASP A 9 20.24 -12.18 -3.44
N THR A 10 20.14 -11.05 -4.13
CA THR A 10 18.86 -10.42 -4.53
C THR A 10 18.16 -11.14 -5.69
N SER A 11 18.77 -12.24 -6.18
CA SER A 11 18.61 -12.79 -7.53
C SER A 11 17.27 -13.50 -7.83
N ASP A 12 16.46 -13.84 -6.83
CA ASP A 12 15.21 -14.61 -6.98
C ASP A 12 13.95 -13.87 -6.44
N ARG A 13 13.96 -12.53 -6.40
CA ARG A 13 12.81 -11.77 -5.93
C ARG A 13 11.72 -11.70 -7.02
N HIS A 14 10.48 -12.00 -6.63
CA HIS A 14 9.31 -11.76 -7.49
C HIS A 14 9.29 -10.29 -7.95
N PRO A 15 8.98 -9.98 -9.22
CA PRO A 15 9.09 -8.62 -9.77
C PRO A 15 8.26 -7.57 -9.01
N ASN A 16 7.12 -7.98 -8.43
CA ASN A 16 6.27 -7.08 -7.65
C ASN A 16 6.67 -6.96 -6.17
N HIS A 17 7.63 -7.76 -5.67
CA HIS A 17 8.12 -7.67 -4.29
C HIS A 17 8.99 -6.42 -4.16
N PHE A 18 8.52 -5.42 -3.43
CA PHE A 18 9.17 -4.12 -3.39
C PHE A 18 9.35 -3.54 -1.98
N ALA A 19 8.81 -4.21 -0.97
CA ALA A 19 8.88 -3.76 0.41
C ALA A 19 8.71 -4.93 1.39
N GLU A 20 9.01 -4.69 2.65
CA GLU A 20 8.92 -5.65 3.74
C GLU A 20 8.18 -5.02 4.93
N VAL A 21 7.27 -5.76 5.57
CA VAL A 21 6.55 -5.30 6.77
C VAL A 21 7.51 -5.15 7.94
N ILE A 22 7.52 -3.99 8.59
CA ILE A 22 8.39 -3.70 9.75
C ILE A 22 7.61 -3.40 11.04
N GLU A 23 6.31 -3.07 10.95
CA GLU A 23 5.40 -2.89 12.07
C GLU A 23 3.99 -3.29 11.62
N THR A 24 3.19 -3.87 12.52
CA THR A 24 1.84 -4.34 12.19
C THR A 24 0.85 -4.04 13.31
N THR A 25 -0.39 -3.76 12.93
CA THR A 25 -1.55 -3.56 13.81
C THR A 25 -2.76 -4.26 13.20
N THR A 26 -3.88 -4.34 13.92
CA THR A 26 -5.11 -4.98 13.41
C THR A 26 -5.66 -4.32 12.14
N THR A 27 -5.43 -3.02 11.93
CA THR A 27 -6.04 -2.23 10.86
C THR A 27 -5.07 -1.78 9.78
N GLU A 28 -3.77 -1.87 10.03
CA GLU A 28 -2.73 -1.34 9.14
C GLU A 28 -1.37 -1.98 9.41
N PHE A 29 -0.45 -1.80 8.47
CA PHE A 29 0.96 -2.13 8.65
C PHE A 29 1.86 -1.01 8.12
N LEU A 30 3.07 -0.91 8.67
CA LEU A 30 4.18 -0.10 8.16
C LEU A 30 5.13 -1.04 7.42
N ALA A 31 5.55 -0.65 6.23
CA ALA A 31 6.51 -1.39 5.43
C ALA A 31 7.65 -0.48 4.98
N GLN A 32 8.85 -1.06 4.88
CA GLN A 32 10.02 -0.41 4.33
C GLN A 32 10.23 -0.88 2.89
N CYS A 33 10.39 0.06 1.96
CA CYS A 33 10.75 -0.25 0.57
C CYS A 33 12.14 -0.87 0.50
N LEU A 34 12.30 -1.85 -0.39
CA LEU A 34 13.60 -2.47 -0.66
C LEU A 34 14.48 -1.50 -1.43
N GLU A 35 15.76 -1.46 -1.08
CA GLU A 35 16.75 -0.65 -1.77
C GLU A 35 16.94 -1.15 -3.22
N PRO A 36 17.02 -0.23 -4.19
CA PRO A 36 17.30 -0.58 -5.56
C PRO A 36 18.78 -0.97 -5.74
N GLU A 37 19.11 -1.62 -6.86
CA GLU A 37 20.49 -2.02 -7.18
C GLU A 37 21.35 -0.83 -7.65
N ASP A 38 20.72 0.30 -8.00
CA ASP A 38 21.37 1.53 -8.42
C ASP A 38 21.33 2.63 -7.34
N LEU A 39 21.97 3.77 -7.59
CA LEU A 39 21.94 4.94 -6.68
C LEU A 39 20.64 5.75 -6.81
N SER A 40 19.51 5.09 -7.03
CA SER A 40 18.18 5.72 -7.01
C SER A 40 17.53 5.57 -5.63
N PHE A 41 16.47 6.33 -5.39
CA PHE A 41 15.67 6.12 -4.18
C PHE A 41 14.75 4.91 -4.38
N PRO A 42 14.44 4.15 -3.32
CA PRO A 42 13.42 3.10 -3.38
C PRO A 42 12.12 3.62 -3.99
N SER A 43 11.46 2.78 -4.79
CA SER A 43 10.21 3.13 -5.46
C SER A 43 9.08 3.31 -4.44
N MET A 44 8.83 4.57 -4.07
CA MET A 44 7.79 4.95 -3.13
C MET A 44 6.40 4.69 -3.73
N PRO A 45 5.51 3.95 -3.03
CA PRO A 45 4.17 3.70 -3.54
C PRO A 45 3.30 4.98 -3.46
N PRO A 46 2.49 5.29 -4.49
CA PRO A 46 1.60 6.45 -4.46
C PRO A 46 0.53 6.35 -3.38
N PHE A 47 0.07 7.51 -2.89
CA PHE A 47 -1.10 7.58 -2.01
C PHE A 47 -2.36 7.06 -2.73
N GLY A 48 -3.13 6.21 -2.06
CA GLY A 48 -4.29 5.53 -2.63
C GLY A 48 -3.97 4.28 -3.47
N SER A 49 -2.70 3.93 -3.64
CA SER A 49 -2.32 2.72 -4.38
C SER A 49 -2.49 1.45 -3.54
N TRP A 50 -2.62 0.33 -4.24
CA TRP A 50 -2.91 -0.98 -3.64
C TRP A 50 -1.66 -1.82 -3.47
N VAL A 51 -1.54 -2.44 -2.31
CA VAL A 51 -0.49 -3.38 -1.95
C VAL A 51 -1.09 -4.63 -1.32
N CYS A 52 -0.37 -5.75 -1.39
CA CYS A 52 -0.75 -6.96 -0.70
C CYS A 52 0.41 -7.63 0.02
N ALA A 53 0.10 -8.34 1.09
CA ALA A 53 1.03 -9.13 1.88
C ALA A 53 0.30 -10.36 2.44
N VAL A 54 1.03 -11.39 2.83
CA VAL A 54 0.45 -12.65 3.29
C VAL A 54 0.36 -12.67 4.82
N ASP A 55 -0.77 -13.15 5.35
CA ASP A 55 -0.81 -13.66 6.73
C ASP A 55 -0.17 -15.05 6.73
N GLU A 56 1.03 -15.18 7.29
CA GLU A 56 1.84 -16.41 7.29
C GLU A 56 1.09 -17.61 7.86
N GLU A 57 0.27 -17.38 8.89
CA GLU A 57 -0.35 -18.47 9.63
C GLU A 57 -1.56 -19.07 8.87
N SER A 58 -2.33 -18.25 8.14
CA SER A 58 -3.46 -18.72 7.35
C SER A 58 -3.17 -18.87 5.85
N GLY A 59 -2.09 -18.25 5.37
CA GLY A 59 -1.80 -18.06 3.96
C GLY A 59 -2.70 -17.05 3.26
N ASN A 60 -3.59 -16.35 3.98
CA ASN A 60 -4.51 -15.39 3.39
C ASN A 60 -3.74 -14.22 2.76
N LEU A 61 -4.16 -13.83 1.56
CA LEU A 61 -3.60 -12.65 0.91
C LEU A 61 -4.35 -11.42 1.40
N VAL A 62 -3.70 -10.57 2.18
CA VAL A 62 -4.26 -9.34 2.75
C VAL A 62 -4.07 -8.20 1.75
N TYR A 63 -5.14 -7.46 1.48
CA TYR A 63 -5.14 -6.26 0.64
C TYR A 63 -5.14 -5.01 1.50
N ALA A 64 -4.32 -4.04 1.11
CA ALA A 64 -4.23 -2.76 1.78
C ALA A 64 -4.05 -1.59 0.81
N VAL A 65 -4.44 -0.40 1.26
CA VAL A 65 -4.34 0.86 0.51
C VAL A 65 -3.31 1.77 1.18
N VAL A 66 -2.32 2.23 0.42
CA VAL A 66 -1.25 3.09 0.94
C VAL A 66 -1.80 4.48 1.26
N TYR A 67 -1.55 4.99 2.47
CA TYR A 67 -2.04 6.30 2.90
C TYR A 67 -0.99 7.24 3.46
N TYR A 68 0.24 6.76 3.65
CA TYR A 68 1.36 7.55 4.13
C TYR A 68 2.64 7.00 3.53
N ALA A 69 3.55 7.87 3.10
CA ALA A 69 4.88 7.49 2.67
C ALA A 69 5.89 8.56 3.08
N THR A 70 7.11 8.14 3.39
CA THR A 70 8.18 9.03 3.84
C THR A 70 9.55 8.48 3.48
N THR A 71 10.52 9.37 3.31
CA THR A 71 11.94 9.01 3.23
C THR A 71 12.68 9.75 4.33
N MET A 72 13.37 9.01 5.18
CA MET A 72 14.05 9.55 6.36
C MET A 72 15.38 8.83 6.62
N PRO A 73 16.25 9.38 7.47
CA PRO A 73 17.44 8.67 7.91
C PRO A 73 17.13 7.28 8.49
N ILE A 74 18.05 6.35 8.30
CA ILE A 74 17.95 4.97 8.82
C ILE A 74 17.93 4.91 10.36
N ASP A 75 18.46 5.93 11.02
CA ASP A 75 18.50 6.03 12.48
C ASP A 75 17.83 7.31 13.00
N SER A 76 17.65 7.37 14.32
CA SER A 76 17.00 8.48 15.02
C SER A 76 17.95 9.62 15.41
N VAL A 77 19.26 9.47 15.18
CA VAL A 77 20.29 10.41 15.61
C VAL A 77 20.58 11.41 14.50
N HIS A 78 20.72 10.93 13.27
CA HIS A 78 21.02 11.75 12.11
C HIS A 78 19.75 12.42 11.57
N ARG A 79 19.92 13.65 11.06
CA ARG A 79 18.86 14.39 10.36
C ARG A 79 19.35 14.77 8.99
N ALA A 80 18.54 14.50 7.97
CA ALA A 80 18.80 14.97 6.62
C ALA A 80 18.88 16.51 6.62
N ARG A 81 19.91 17.04 5.95
CA ARG A 81 20.12 18.48 5.78
C ARG A 81 20.01 18.81 4.31
N ALA A 82 19.40 19.96 3.99
CA ALA A 82 19.40 20.49 2.63
C ALA A 82 20.83 20.81 2.18
N LEU A 83 21.27 20.18 1.08
CA LEU A 83 22.60 20.36 0.50
C LEU A 83 22.63 21.35 -0.68
N GLY A 84 21.47 21.66 -1.27
CA GLY A 84 21.38 22.60 -2.39
C GLY A 84 21.89 22.06 -3.73
N LEU A 85 22.20 20.77 -3.81
CA LEU A 85 22.64 20.07 -5.03
C LEU A 85 21.44 19.51 -5.81
N SER A 86 21.60 19.35 -7.12
CA SER A 86 20.65 18.55 -7.91
C SER A 86 20.75 17.07 -7.53
N LEU A 87 19.73 16.26 -7.88
CA LEU A 87 19.80 14.81 -7.64
C LEU A 87 20.89 14.11 -8.45
N GLN A 88 21.31 14.70 -9.58
CA GLN A 88 22.43 14.16 -10.35
C GLN A 88 23.74 14.43 -9.62
N ASP A 89 24.02 15.70 -9.29
CA ASP A 89 25.24 16.10 -8.58
C ASP A 89 25.34 15.40 -7.22
N LEU A 90 24.21 15.22 -6.53
CA LEU A 90 24.17 14.51 -5.25
C LEU A 90 24.65 13.04 -5.38
N ARG A 91 24.32 12.37 -6.48
CA ARG A 91 24.77 10.99 -6.74
C ARG A 91 26.25 10.92 -7.08
N GLU A 92 26.75 11.91 -7.80
CA GLU A 92 28.15 11.97 -8.22
C GLU A 92 29.06 12.38 -7.04
N GLU A 93 28.66 13.39 -6.27
CA GLU A 93 29.48 13.98 -5.22
C GLU A 93 29.31 13.31 -3.85
N GLN A 94 28.12 12.81 -3.52
CA GLN A 94 27.78 12.27 -2.19
C GLN A 94 26.91 10.99 -2.25
N PRO A 95 27.32 9.94 -2.97
CA PRO A 95 26.53 8.72 -3.17
C PRO A 95 26.16 8.01 -1.86
N GLN A 96 26.98 8.13 -0.82
CA GLN A 96 26.75 7.52 0.50
C GLN A 96 25.45 7.98 1.18
N ILE A 97 24.90 9.14 0.79
CA ILE A 97 23.65 9.66 1.38
C ILE A 97 22.48 8.71 1.09
N PHE A 98 22.44 8.09 -0.09
CA PHE A 98 21.35 7.20 -0.48
C PHE A 98 21.29 5.96 0.42
N ALA A 99 22.45 5.43 0.83
CA ALA A 99 22.54 4.30 1.77
C ALA A 99 22.23 4.67 3.24
N MET A 100 22.12 5.96 3.56
CA MET A 100 21.79 6.46 4.90
C MET A 100 20.31 6.79 5.06
N LEU A 101 19.53 6.65 3.99
CA LEU A 101 18.10 6.92 3.98
C LEU A 101 17.34 5.61 3.82
N ARG A 102 16.09 5.61 4.29
CA ARG A 102 15.13 4.54 4.08
C ARG A 102 13.81 5.15 3.67
N THR A 103 13.08 4.43 2.83
CA THR A 103 11.72 4.80 2.44
C THR A 103 10.73 3.85 3.10
N GLU A 104 9.74 4.41 3.79
CA GLU A 104 8.71 3.66 4.50
C GLU A 104 7.32 4.14 4.08
N PHE A 105 6.32 3.27 4.17
CA PHE A 105 4.92 3.62 3.95
C PHE A 105 3.98 2.88 4.90
N ARG A 106 2.84 3.49 5.22
CA ARG A 106 1.74 2.81 5.93
C ARG A 106 0.62 2.46 4.95
N ALA A 107 0.07 1.27 5.13
CA ALA A 107 -1.04 0.76 4.34
C ALA A 107 -2.21 0.35 5.24
N ALA A 108 -3.38 0.84 4.89
CA ALA A 108 -4.68 0.58 5.49
C ALA A 108 -5.20 -0.78 5.03
N ILE A 109 -5.40 -1.74 5.93
CA ILE A 109 -5.94 -3.05 5.57
C ILE A 109 -7.43 -2.92 5.25
N VAL A 110 -7.84 -3.37 4.07
CA VAL A 110 -9.21 -3.23 3.57
C VAL A 110 -9.91 -4.55 3.29
N GLY A 111 -9.18 -5.66 3.28
CA GLY A 111 -9.74 -6.98 3.05
C GLY A 111 -8.69 -8.06 2.89
N PHE A 112 -9.15 -9.27 2.57
CA PHE A 112 -8.28 -10.42 2.33
C PHE A 112 -8.94 -11.44 1.39
N GLU A 113 -8.12 -12.19 0.69
CA GLU A 113 -8.52 -13.37 -0.08
C GLU A 113 -8.07 -14.64 0.67
N LEU A 114 -8.99 -15.59 0.83
CA LEU A 114 -8.67 -16.86 1.48
C LEU A 114 -7.66 -17.66 0.68
N SER A 115 -6.66 -18.20 1.37
CA SER A 115 -5.82 -19.25 0.81
C SER A 115 -6.67 -20.48 0.53
N SER A 116 -6.70 -20.91 -0.73
CA SER A 116 -7.31 -22.20 -1.08
C SER A 116 -6.22 -23.25 -1.20
N GLN A 117 -6.28 -24.27 -0.34
CA GLN A 117 -5.49 -25.50 -0.46
C GLN A 117 -5.97 -26.36 -1.65
N ASN A 118 -7.12 -26.05 -2.24
CA ASN A 118 -7.76 -26.87 -3.25
C ASN A 118 -8.04 -26.04 -4.53
N PRO A 119 -7.35 -26.31 -5.65
CA PRO A 119 -7.43 -25.50 -6.88
C PRO A 119 -8.84 -25.38 -7.47
N SER A 120 -9.76 -26.29 -7.12
CA SER A 120 -11.14 -26.31 -7.63
C SER A 120 -12.10 -25.32 -6.95
N TYR A 121 -11.71 -24.72 -5.82
CA TYR A 121 -12.54 -23.70 -5.16
C TYR A 121 -12.08 -22.31 -5.52
N ASN A 122 -13.02 -21.47 -5.98
CA ASN A 122 -12.77 -20.05 -6.16
C ASN A 122 -12.32 -19.45 -4.84
N ARG A 123 -11.13 -18.85 -4.85
CA ARG A 123 -10.61 -18.08 -3.71
C ARG A 123 -11.58 -16.95 -3.39
N ARG A 124 -12.15 -17.02 -2.18
CA ARG A 124 -13.19 -16.10 -1.72
C ARG A 124 -12.54 -14.85 -1.16
N VAL A 125 -13.01 -13.70 -1.63
CA VAL A 125 -12.57 -12.38 -1.18
C VAL A 125 -13.53 -11.85 -0.12
N TYR A 126 -12.96 -11.23 0.90
CA TYR A 126 -13.67 -10.53 1.96
C TYR A 126 -13.14 -9.10 2.08
N GLN A 127 -14.04 -8.14 2.25
CA GLN A 127 -13.72 -6.70 2.28
C GLN A 127 -13.90 -6.10 3.68
N TYR A 128 -13.49 -6.86 4.69
CA TYR A 128 -13.42 -6.47 6.09
C TYR A 128 -12.06 -6.93 6.66
N LEU A 129 -11.72 -6.50 7.87
CA LEU A 129 -10.42 -6.80 8.47
C LEU A 129 -10.15 -8.31 8.56
N PRO A 130 -8.94 -8.78 8.19
CA PRO A 130 -8.57 -10.18 8.36
C PRO A 130 -8.47 -10.56 9.85
N PRO A 131 -8.58 -11.86 10.18
CA PRO A 131 -8.38 -12.34 11.55
C PRO A 131 -7.00 -11.97 12.13
N ARG A 132 -6.00 -11.82 11.26
CA ARG A 132 -4.65 -11.38 11.59
C ARG A 132 -4.10 -10.48 10.48
N PRO A 133 -3.36 -9.43 10.82
CA PRO A 133 -2.60 -8.68 9.82
C PRO A 133 -1.35 -9.47 9.40
N PRO A 134 -0.68 -9.07 8.31
CA PRO A 134 0.62 -9.62 7.93
C PRO A 134 1.65 -9.47 9.07
N GLN A 135 2.45 -10.51 9.29
CA GLN A 135 3.53 -10.52 10.29
C GLN A 135 4.70 -9.63 9.86
N ILE A 136 5.52 -9.21 10.84
CA ILE A 136 6.78 -8.51 10.57
C ILE A 136 7.69 -9.42 9.73
N HIS A 137 8.44 -8.82 8.81
CA HIS A 137 9.27 -9.47 7.79
C HIS A 137 8.50 -10.18 6.67
N GLN A 138 7.17 -10.06 6.60
CA GLN A 138 6.43 -10.50 5.42
C GLN A 138 6.71 -9.59 4.22
N ALA A 139 6.88 -10.21 3.06
CA ALA A 139 7.04 -9.52 1.78
C ALA A 139 5.77 -8.74 1.41
N VAL A 140 5.95 -7.53 0.90
CA VAL A 140 4.88 -6.67 0.39
C VAL A 140 5.04 -6.52 -1.11
N TYR A 141 3.92 -6.74 -1.80
CA TYR A 141 3.84 -6.77 -3.25
C TYR A 141 2.96 -5.64 -3.77
N ARG A 142 3.31 -5.15 -4.96
CA ARG A 142 2.35 -4.38 -5.78
C ARG A 142 1.21 -5.32 -6.19
N CYS A 143 -0.03 -4.89 -5.98
CA CYS A 143 -1.17 -5.66 -6.46
C CYS A 143 -1.23 -5.64 -7.99
N GLU A 144 -1.53 -6.79 -8.59
CA GLU A 144 -1.84 -6.86 -10.02
C GLU A 144 -3.16 -6.15 -10.33
N PRO A 145 -3.27 -5.43 -11.47
CA PRO A 145 -4.51 -4.76 -11.88
C PRO A 145 -5.74 -5.66 -11.83
N GLU A 146 -5.62 -6.91 -12.30
CA GLU A 146 -6.71 -7.88 -12.33
C GLU A 146 -7.16 -8.27 -10.91
N ALA A 147 -6.22 -8.36 -9.97
CA ALA A 147 -6.54 -8.65 -8.57
C ALA A 147 -7.27 -7.47 -7.91
N ILE A 148 -6.89 -6.23 -8.21
CA ILE A 148 -7.59 -5.02 -7.72
C ILE A 148 -9.00 -4.95 -8.33
N ILE A 149 -9.14 -5.20 -9.63
CA ILE A 149 -10.44 -5.23 -10.31
C ILE A 149 -11.34 -6.31 -9.72
N LYS A 150 -10.84 -7.52 -9.51
CA LYS A 150 -11.61 -8.60 -8.86
C LYS A 150 -11.99 -8.22 -7.42
N PHE A 151 -11.04 -7.71 -6.65
CA PHE A 151 -11.28 -7.31 -5.26
C PHE A 151 -12.37 -6.25 -5.17
N THR A 152 -12.43 -5.31 -6.12
CA THR A 152 -13.33 -4.14 -6.09
C THR A 152 -14.63 -4.32 -6.90
N GLU A 153 -15.02 -5.55 -7.23
CA GLU A 153 -16.35 -5.82 -7.80
C GLU A 153 -17.45 -5.41 -6.82
N GLU A 154 -17.27 -5.73 -5.54
CA GLU A 154 -18.03 -5.15 -4.42
C GLU A 154 -17.28 -3.98 -3.77
N LEU A 155 -17.99 -3.22 -2.94
CA LEU A 155 -17.53 -1.92 -2.42
C LEU A 155 -17.62 -1.82 -0.89
N ASP A 156 -17.82 -2.94 -0.20
CA ASP A 156 -17.85 -3.00 1.27
C ASP A 156 -16.52 -2.55 1.90
N PHE A 157 -15.41 -2.64 1.16
CA PHE A 157 -14.09 -2.18 1.59
C PHE A 157 -14.06 -0.68 1.89
N LEU A 158 -14.95 0.12 1.27
CA LEU A 158 -15.07 1.55 1.52
C LEU A 158 -15.47 1.82 2.96
N ARG A 159 -16.31 0.96 3.56
CA ARG A 159 -16.66 1.06 4.98
C ARG A 159 -15.42 0.86 5.86
N THR A 160 -14.63 -0.17 5.56
CA THR A 160 -13.39 -0.47 6.30
C THR A 160 -12.40 0.68 6.19
N LEU A 161 -12.23 1.24 4.99
CA LEU A 161 -11.33 2.36 4.72
C LEU A 161 -11.74 3.65 5.46
N LEU A 162 -13.04 3.97 5.47
CA LEU A 162 -13.58 5.15 6.16
C LEU A 162 -13.49 5.08 7.69
N CYS A 163 -13.25 3.90 8.27
CA CYS A 163 -13.11 3.71 9.71
C CYS A 163 -11.68 3.92 10.24
N ILE A 164 -10.70 4.22 9.37
CA ILE A 164 -9.30 4.38 9.76
C ILE A 164 -9.06 5.76 10.37
N ASN A 165 -8.49 5.78 11.58
CA ASN A 165 -8.29 7.04 12.31
C ASN A 165 -6.93 7.70 12.05
N SER A 166 -5.94 6.94 11.55
CA SER A 166 -4.56 7.37 11.32
C SER A 166 -4.35 8.09 9.99
N ALA A 167 -5.37 8.12 9.11
CA ALA A 167 -5.25 8.56 7.73
C ALA A 167 -6.21 9.72 7.39
N PRO A 168 -5.88 10.54 6.39
CA PRO A 168 -6.85 11.47 5.77
C PRO A 168 -7.85 10.66 4.92
N VAL A 169 -8.77 9.96 5.59
CA VAL A 169 -9.61 8.91 4.98
C VAL A 169 -10.48 9.38 3.82
N ASP A 170 -10.92 10.63 3.81
CA ASP A 170 -11.76 11.15 2.72
C ASP A 170 -10.94 11.30 1.43
N ALA A 171 -9.74 11.87 1.53
CA ALA A 171 -8.81 11.96 0.41
C ALA A 171 -8.32 10.56 -0.02
N LEU A 172 -8.08 9.67 0.94
CA LEU A 172 -7.66 8.29 0.68
C LEU A 172 -8.72 7.51 -0.08
N THR A 173 -9.97 7.62 0.35
CA THR A 173 -11.12 6.99 -0.31
C THR A 173 -11.27 7.51 -1.73
N ALA A 174 -11.15 8.82 -1.94
CA ALA A 174 -11.20 9.39 -3.28
C ALA A 174 -10.05 8.89 -4.17
N ALA A 175 -8.83 8.85 -3.65
CA ALA A 175 -7.65 8.38 -4.38
C ALA A 175 -7.77 6.89 -4.76
N ALA A 176 -8.21 6.04 -3.83
CA ALA A 176 -8.40 4.60 -4.09
C ALA A 176 -9.49 4.35 -5.14
N ILE A 177 -10.61 5.08 -5.10
CA ILE A 177 -11.66 4.98 -6.12
C ILE A 177 -11.15 5.46 -7.48
N ARG A 178 -10.40 6.58 -7.52
CA ARG A 178 -9.84 7.11 -8.76
C ARG A 178 -8.87 6.14 -9.41
N ASP A 179 -8.00 5.51 -8.61
CA ASP A 179 -7.05 4.48 -9.07
C ASP A 179 -7.80 3.30 -9.72
N VAL A 180 -8.79 2.74 -9.03
CA VAL A 180 -9.61 1.63 -9.55
C VAL A 180 -10.40 2.05 -10.79
N TYR A 181 -10.94 3.26 -10.82
CA TYR A 181 -11.64 3.79 -11.99
C TYR A 181 -10.74 3.86 -13.23
N GLN A 182 -9.49 4.26 -13.07
CA GLN A 182 -8.49 4.25 -14.14
C GLN A 182 -8.14 2.82 -14.58
N LEU A 183 -7.92 1.89 -13.64
CA LEU A 183 -7.66 0.48 -13.94
C LEU A 183 -8.82 -0.16 -14.72
N ARG A 184 -10.06 0.23 -14.42
CA ARG A 184 -11.28 -0.18 -15.12
C ARG A 184 -11.52 0.59 -16.43
N LYS A 185 -10.53 1.34 -16.93
CA LYS A 185 -10.62 2.09 -18.19
C LYS A 185 -11.79 3.07 -18.21
N ALA A 186 -11.96 3.79 -17.11
CA ALA A 186 -13.00 4.81 -16.94
C ALA A 186 -14.45 4.29 -17.02
N ASP A 187 -14.69 3.06 -16.53
CA ASP A 187 -16.02 2.46 -16.39
C ASP A 187 -16.97 3.32 -15.53
N ARG A 188 -17.84 4.07 -16.20
CA ARG A 188 -18.77 5.01 -15.58
C ARG A 188 -19.83 4.31 -14.74
N GLU A 189 -20.24 3.09 -15.09
CA GLU A 189 -21.26 2.36 -14.32
C GLU A 189 -20.70 1.96 -12.97
N TRP A 190 -19.47 1.47 -12.94
CA TRP A 190 -18.76 1.18 -11.70
C TRP A 190 -18.56 2.44 -10.84
N LEU A 191 -18.17 3.57 -11.44
CA LEU A 191 -18.01 4.84 -10.69
C LEU A 191 -19.34 5.32 -10.08
N ILE A 192 -20.46 5.17 -10.79
CA ILE A 192 -21.80 5.48 -10.26
C ILE A 192 -22.15 4.51 -9.12
N LYS A 193 -21.81 3.22 -9.23
CA LYS A 193 -21.98 2.23 -8.14
C LYS A 193 -21.19 2.67 -6.90
N ALA A 194 -19.94 3.08 -7.06
CA ALA A 194 -19.09 3.62 -6.00
C ALA A 194 -19.68 4.85 -5.33
N GLY A 195 -20.10 5.85 -6.11
CA GLY A 195 -20.74 7.06 -5.59
C GLY A 195 -22.03 6.78 -4.82
N ARG A 196 -22.89 5.87 -5.32
CA ARG A 196 -24.11 5.46 -4.62
C ARG A 196 -23.81 4.76 -3.29
N ASN A 197 -22.79 3.89 -3.26
CA ASN A 197 -22.38 3.21 -2.05
C ASN A 197 -21.89 4.23 -0.99
N LEU A 198 -21.05 5.19 -1.39
CA LEU A 198 -20.63 6.28 -0.51
C LEU A 198 -21.80 7.10 0.02
N SER A 199 -22.80 7.41 -0.80
CA SER A 199 -24.00 8.14 -0.35
C SER A 199 -24.77 7.39 0.74
N VAL A 200 -24.74 6.06 0.74
CA VAL A 200 -25.34 5.25 1.81
C VAL A 200 -24.47 5.25 3.06
N LEU A 201 -23.14 5.11 2.91
CA LEU A 201 -22.19 5.08 4.03
C LEU A 201 -22.09 6.42 4.77
N LEU A 202 -22.21 7.54 4.03
CA LEU A 202 -22.08 8.91 4.53
C LEU A 202 -23.42 9.66 4.49
N LYS A 203 -24.55 8.95 4.60
CA LYS A 203 -25.90 9.53 4.53
C LYS A 203 -26.14 10.66 5.55
N ASP A 204 -25.46 10.60 6.69
CA ASP A 204 -25.58 11.56 7.79
C ASP A 204 -24.45 12.62 7.79
N ASP A 205 -23.52 12.54 6.82
CA ASP A 205 -22.37 13.46 6.70
C ASP A 205 -22.17 13.90 5.23
N TYR A 206 -23.03 14.83 4.82
CA TYR A 206 -23.10 15.31 3.44
C TYR A 206 -21.84 16.08 3.02
N ASP A 207 -21.18 16.78 3.94
CA ASP A 207 -19.99 17.57 3.63
C ASP A 207 -18.81 16.67 3.28
N ARG A 208 -18.59 15.59 4.04
CA ARG A 208 -17.59 14.56 3.70
C ARG A 208 -17.91 13.87 2.39
N LEU A 209 -19.16 13.46 2.18
CA LEU A 209 -19.60 12.85 0.93
C LEU A 209 -19.27 13.75 -0.27
N ARG A 210 -19.65 15.03 -0.19
CA ARG A 210 -19.40 16.00 -1.26
C ARG A 210 -17.91 16.20 -1.52
N PHE A 211 -17.09 16.25 -0.46
CA PHE A 211 -15.64 16.34 -0.59
C PHE A 211 -15.07 15.15 -1.37
N ILE A 212 -15.42 13.91 -0.97
CA ILE A 212 -14.95 12.70 -1.66
C ILE A 212 -15.41 12.70 -3.12
N LEU A 213 -16.70 12.93 -3.38
CA LEU A 213 -17.26 12.91 -4.74
C LEU A 213 -16.63 13.96 -5.65
N SER A 214 -16.16 15.09 -5.12
CA SER A 214 -15.45 16.11 -5.90
C SER A 214 -14.06 15.67 -6.39
N GLN A 215 -13.53 14.56 -5.86
CA GLN A 215 -12.16 14.09 -6.10
C GLN A 215 -12.08 12.71 -6.76
N ILE A 216 -13.20 12.00 -6.98
CA ILE A 216 -13.19 10.64 -7.58
C ILE A 216 -13.11 10.63 -9.10
N HIS A 217 -13.38 11.76 -9.77
CA HIS A 217 -13.18 11.90 -11.20
C HIS A 217 -11.73 12.36 -11.48
N PRO A 218 -11.07 11.87 -12.55
CA PRO A 218 -9.75 12.36 -12.99
C PRO A 218 -9.76 13.85 -13.36
#